data_AF-A0A1L9PR19-F1
#
_entry.id   AF-A0A1L9PR19-F1
#
_cell.length_a   1.000
_cell.length_b   1.000
_cell.length_c   1.000
_cell.angle_alpha   90.00
_cell.angle_beta   90.00
_cell.angle_gamma   90.00
#
_symmetry.space_group_name_H-M   'P 1'
#
loop_
_entity.id
_entity.type
_entity.pdbx_description
1 polymer ?
#
loop_
_entity_poly.entity_id
_entity_poly.type
_entity_poly.pdbx_seq_one_letter_code
_entity_poly.pdbx_strand_id
1 'polypeptide(L)'
;MSEAERTKECLSELEAHFRETKTPSDALVILGRTGSGKSSLLEDLSGLSGYSQQSVDSVTTTIQLCKAIVNDKPYFVMDTPGFDPNAEEKTFREIIRGVNSIRRFARITGLLYLTCIPQERFDDFDRKLIQFIRALSGPQYIPRVTFITTFWTATPGQAATYSQRLASLQCRWEDGLGVRGLKTYQHGWEYNGAGGDRGVIIDWFVNREQIAQHAREMVARNYSSPSIVASRIEEQLDANVPIHQTDAGRLLGLPAPRPSQFPTDANEDARPRDNASSHTGASSPHTSSNATWEQAAAPPPGTSPSQVILEGLSWVFRNINFGSAAGGASSRPSVLRGGGDPFSPVDVMKSRGLDSSREGRLKYAQQHGIGGVPFSASWGEAMLRHLQRNG
;
A
#
# COMPACT_ATOMS: atom_id res chain seq x y z
N MET A 1 20.90 1.99 6.85
CA MET A 1 19.96 2.88 6.14
C MET A 1 18.55 2.39 6.39
N SER A 2 17.70 3.24 6.92
CA SER A 2 16.28 2.99 7.15
C SER A 2 15.50 2.89 5.82
N GLU A 3 14.30 2.33 5.86
CA GLU A 3 13.39 2.24 4.70
C GLU A 3 12.98 3.62 4.16
N ALA A 4 12.82 4.59 5.05
CA ALA A 4 12.50 5.97 4.69
C ALA A 4 13.67 6.63 3.94
N GLU A 5 14.91 6.41 4.37
CA GLU A 5 16.11 6.88 3.66
C GLU A 5 16.23 6.23 2.28
N ARG A 6 16.02 4.90 2.18
CA ARG A 6 16.00 4.17 0.90
C ARG A 6 14.96 4.72 -0.07
N THR A 7 13.76 5.00 0.44
CA THR A 7 12.66 5.57 -0.35
C THR A 7 13.01 6.98 -0.84
N LYS A 8 13.60 7.81 0.01
CA LYS A 8 14.05 9.17 -0.35
C LYS A 8 15.15 9.16 -1.40
N GLU A 9 16.09 8.23 -1.31
CA GLU A 9 17.15 8.04 -2.32
C GLU A 9 16.53 7.65 -3.68
N CYS A 10 15.62 6.67 -3.70
CA CYS A 10 14.95 6.26 -4.94
C CYS A 10 14.15 7.41 -5.59
N LEU A 11 13.45 8.23 -4.80
CA LEU A 11 12.76 9.41 -5.32
C LEU A 11 13.71 10.45 -5.91
N SER A 12 14.87 10.64 -5.27
CA SER A 12 15.89 11.58 -5.74
C SER A 12 16.53 11.09 -7.05
N GLU A 13 16.73 9.77 -7.17
CA GLU A 13 17.20 9.13 -8.40
C GLU A 13 16.19 9.28 -9.55
N LEU A 14 14.90 9.05 -9.29
CA LEU A 14 13.82 9.25 -10.27
C LEU A 14 13.81 10.67 -10.82
N GLU A 15 13.85 11.67 -9.93
CA GLU A 15 13.86 13.08 -10.31
C GLU A 15 15.11 13.44 -11.10
N ALA A 16 16.29 12.99 -10.65
CA ALA A 16 17.55 13.24 -11.34
C ALA A 16 17.53 12.65 -12.76
N HIS A 17 17.09 11.41 -12.91
CA HIS A 17 16.95 10.76 -14.21
C HIS A 17 16.02 11.56 -15.13
N PHE A 18 14.79 11.85 -14.69
CA PHE A 18 13.83 12.60 -15.51
C PHE A 18 14.33 14.01 -15.87
N ARG A 19 15.06 14.68 -14.96
CA ARG A 19 15.63 16.00 -15.22
C ARG A 19 16.67 15.95 -16.35
N GLU A 20 17.51 14.93 -16.36
CA GLU A 20 18.60 14.72 -17.31
C GLU A 20 18.11 14.22 -18.68
N THR A 21 17.25 13.20 -18.69
CA THR A 21 16.86 12.49 -19.92
C THR A 21 15.54 12.97 -20.50
N LYS A 22 14.68 13.64 -19.70
CA LYS A 22 13.28 13.95 -20.02
C LYS A 22 12.42 12.72 -20.31
N THR A 23 12.89 11.52 -19.95
CA THR A 23 12.13 10.27 -20.10
C THR A 23 11.69 9.75 -18.74
N PRO A 24 10.41 9.39 -18.56
CA PRO A 24 9.94 8.85 -17.30
C PRO A 24 10.47 7.42 -17.09
N SER A 25 10.87 7.11 -15.85
CA SER A 25 11.23 5.74 -15.46
C SER A 25 9.99 4.84 -15.37
N ASP A 26 10.19 3.52 -15.43
CA ASP A 26 9.12 2.55 -15.22
C ASP A 26 8.92 2.26 -13.72
N ALA A 27 7.67 2.37 -13.26
CA ALA A 27 7.29 2.03 -11.88
C ALA A 27 6.25 0.91 -11.80
N LEU A 28 6.36 0.04 -10.80
CA LEU A 28 5.38 -1.00 -10.47
C LEU A 28 4.80 -0.70 -9.09
N VAL A 29 3.48 -0.86 -8.93
CA VAL A 29 2.82 -0.69 -7.62
C VAL A 29 2.30 -2.03 -7.13
N ILE A 30 2.67 -2.41 -5.90
CA ILE A 30 2.23 -3.64 -5.26
C ILE A 30 1.00 -3.34 -4.40
N LEU A 31 -0.09 -4.09 -4.60
CA LEU A 31 -1.33 -3.99 -3.86
C LEU A 31 -1.66 -5.34 -3.21
N GLY A 32 -2.46 -5.33 -2.14
CA GLY A 32 -2.92 -6.56 -1.49
C GLY A 32 -3.27 -6.33 -0.03
N ARG A 33 -3.81 -7.36 0.63
CA ARG A 33 -4.12 -7.31 2.06
C ARG A 33 -2.84 -7.17 2.89
N THR A 34 -3.00 -6.76 4.14
CA THR A 34 -1.94 -6.94 5.15
C THR A 34 -1.54 -8.43 5.22
N GLY A 35 -0.24 -8.71 5.29
CA GLY A 35 0.28 -10.08 5.33
C GLY A 35 0.33 -10.83 3.99
N SER A 36 -0.03 -10.22 2.85
CA SER A 36 -0.04 -10.88 1.54
C SER A 36 1.32 -11.18 0.90
N GLY A 37 2.43 -10.81 1.56
CA GLY A 37 3.79 -11.05 1.07
C GLY A 37 4.35 -9.97 0.14
N LYS A 38 3.76 -8.75 0.15
CA LYS A 38 4.18 -7.61 -0.70
C LYS A 38 5.65 -7.24 -0.54
N SER A 39 6.09 -7.03 0.70
CA SER A 39 7.46 -6.67 1.00
C SER A 39 8.45 -7.80 0.68
N SER A 40 8.04 -9.07 0.82
CA SER A 40 8.88 -10.21 0.41
C SER A 40 9.03 -10.29 -1.12
N LEU A 41 7.98 -9.99 -1.88
CA LEU A 41 8.09 -9.86 -3.34
C LEU A 41 9.01 -8.69 -3.73
N LEU A 42 8.94 -7.55 -3.03
CA LEU A 42 9.84 -6.42 -3.23
C LEU A 42 11.31 -6.82 -3.06
N GLU A 43 11.61 -7.57 -1.99
CA GLU A 43 12.96 -8.09 -1.73
C GLU A 43 13.42 -9.03 -2.86
N ASP A 44 12.54 -9.92 -3.34
CA ASP A 44 12.84 -10.83 -4.43
C ASP A 44 13.12 -10.14 -5.77
N LEU A 45 12.39 -9.06 -6.04
CA LEU A 45 12.59 -8.25 -7.24
C LEU A 45 13.87 -7.42 -7.16
N SER A 46 14.17 -6.84 -6.01
CA SER A 46 15.30 -5.91 -5.83
C SER A 46 16.62 -6.61 -5.47
N GLY A 47 16.57 -7.81 -4.91
CA GLY A 47 17.72 -8.48 -4.29
C GLY A 47 18.15 -7.85 -2.96
N LEU A 48 17.41 -6.86 -2.46
CA LEU A 48 17.66 -6.24 -1.16
C LEU A 48 16.90 -6.98 -0.06
N SER A 49 17.34 -6.76 1.20
CA SER A 49 16.69 -7.30 2.39
C SER A 49 16.37 -6.21 3.40
N GLY A 50 15.51 -6.54 4.36
CA GLY A 50 15.15 -5.68 5.48
C GLY A 50 13.82 -4.95 5.32
N TYR A 51 13.11 -5.18 4.22
CA TYR A 51 11.75 -4.67 3.98
C TYR A 51 10.69 -5.60 4.57
N SER A 52 10.94 -6.92 4.57
CA SER A 52 10.04 -7.90 5.18
C SER A 52 10.44 -8.29 6.61
N GLN A 53 11.58 -7.82 7.11
CA GLN A 53 12.13 -8.19 8.42
C GLN A 53 11.64 -7.26 9.53
N GLN A 54 10.33 -7.28 9.82
CA GLN A 54 9.79 -6.69 11.04
C GLN A 54 8.65 -7.56 11.60
N SER A 55 8.42 -7.50 12.91
CA SER A 55 7.38 -8.24 13.62
C SER A 55 6.00 -8.07 12.97
N VAL A 56 5.08 -9.01 13.21
CA VAL A 56 3.66 -8.97 12.75
C VAL A 56 2.95 -7.63 13.06
N ASP A 57 3.51 -6.79 13.95
CA ASP A 57 3.00 -5.45 14.28
C ASP A 57 3.52 -4.33 13.38
N SER A 58 4.54 -4.58 12.56
CA SER A 58 4.99 -3.64 11.53
C SER A 58 4.25 -3.91 10.23
N VAL A 59 2.99 -3.51 10.21
CA VAL A 59 2.29 -3.29 8.95
C VAL A 59 2.98 -2.10 8.30
N THR A 60 3.44 -2.23 7.05
CA THR A 60 3.89 -1.11 6.23
C THR A 60 2.87 0.02 6.35
N THR A 61 3.21 1.11 7.04
CA THR A 61 2.26 2.21 7.30
C THR A 61 2.42 3.35 6.31
N THR A 62 3.55 3.37 5.60
CA THR A 62 3.93 4.35 4.59
C THR A 62 4.43 3.62 3.35
N ILE A 63 4.27 4.21 2.17
CA ILE A 63 4.84 3.63 0.95
C ILE A 63 6.36 3.47 1.06
N GLN A 64 6.89 2.38 0.52
CA GLN A 64 8.32 2.13 0.36
C GLN A 64 8.64 2.04 -1.12
N LEU A 65 9.70 2.71 -1.56
CA LEU A 65 10.16 2.67 -2.95
C LEU A 65 11.54 2.02 -3.02
N CYS A 66 11.69 1.06 -3.94
CA CYS A 66 12.97 0.39 -4.19
C CYS A 66 13.22 0.27 -5.69
N LYS A 67 14.47 0.45 -6.09
CA LYS A 67 14.92 0.12 -7.45
C LYS A 67 15.19 -1.38 -7.56
N ALA A 68 14.72 -1.99 -8.64
CA ALA A 68 15.00 -3.35 -9.07
C ALA A 68 15.57 -3.33 -10.49
N ILE A 69 16.59 -4.14 -10.75
CA ILE A 69 17.15 -4.30 -12.11
C ILE A 69 16.65 -5.62 -12.68
N VAL A 70 15.92 -5.56 -13.78
CA VAL A 70 15.37 -6.73 -14.47
C VAL A 70 15.80 -6.69 -15.93
N ASN A 71 16.65 -7.65 -16.34
CA ASN A 71 17.26 -7.69 -17.68
C ASN A 71 17.88 -6.34 -18.07
N ASP A 72 18.76 -5.81 -17.20
CA ASP A 72 19.44 -4.51 -17.32
C ASP A 72 18.54 -3.27 -17.37
N LYS A 73 17.22 -3.45 -17.24
CA LYS A 73 16.25 -2.36 -17.20
C LYS A 73 15.85 -2.05 -15.76
N PRO A 74 15.95 -0.78 -15.31
CA PRO A 74 15.52 -0.39 -13.98
C PRO A 74 13.99 -0.30 -13.89
N TYR A 75 13.44 -0.85 -12.80
CA TYR A 75 12.06 -0.68 -12.38
C TYR A 75 12.03 -0.13 -10.95
N PHE A 76 11.21 0.88 -10.71
CA PHE A 76 10.96 1.40 -9.36
C PHE A 76 9.72 0.74 -8.79
N VAL A 77 9.90 -0.12 -7.80
CA VAL A 77 8.83 -0.91 -7.21
C VAL A 77 8.36 -0.22 -5.93
N MET A 78 7.08 0.16 -5.91
CA MET A 78 6.39 0.77 -4.79
C MET A 78 5.65 -0.31 -4.02
N ASP A 79 6.17 -0.66 -2.84
CA ASP A 79 5.42 -1.44 -1.86
C ASP A 79 4.50 -0.51 -1.07
N THR A 80 3.24 -0.91 -0.93
CA THR A 80 2.21 -0.09 -0.29
C THR A 80 1.80 -0.70 1.04
N PRO A 81 1.20 0.09 1.94
CA PRO A 81 0.46 -0.46 3.07
C PRO A 81 -0.53 -1.54 2.63
N GLY A 82 -0.72 -2.54 3.49
CA GLY A 82 -1.74 -3.56 3.29
C GLY A 82 -3.14 -2.97 3.47
N PHE A 83 -4.09 -3.51 2.71
CA PHE A 83 -5.50 -3.23 2.95
C PHE A 83 -5.99 -4.00 4.18
N ASP A 84 -6.57 -3.26 5.12
CA ASP A 84 -7.29 -3.73 6.30
C ASP A 84 -8.73 -3.20 6.23
N PRO A 85 -9.77 -4.03 6.45
CA PRO A 85 -11.16 -3.58 6.49
C PRO A 85 -11.42 -2.37 7.40
N ASN A 86 -10.61 -2.18 8.43
CA ASN A 86 -10.76 -1.09 9.40
C ASN A 86 -9.95 0.16 9.03
N ALA A 87 -9.13 0.14 7.97
CA ALA A 87 -8.22 1.21 7.61
C ALA A 87 -8.16 1.52 6.10
N GLU A 88 -9.19 1.14 5.34
CA GLU A 88 -9.23 1.27 3.87
C GLU A 88 -8.93 2.70 3.38
N GLU A 89 -9.54 3.71 4.01
CA GLU A 89 -9.33 5.11 3.66
C GLU A 89 -7.86 5.53 3.87
N LYS A 90 -7.27 5.14 5.01
CA LYS A 90 -5.88 5.46 5.33
C LYS A 90 -4.93 4.82 4.32
N THR A 91 -5.14 3.54 4.01
CA THR A 91 -4.35 2.81 3.01
C THR A 91 -4.48 3.46 1.63
N PHE A 92 -5.69 3.82 1.19
CA PHE A 92 -5.88 4.46 -0.10
C PHE A 92 -5.22 5.84 -0.17
N ARG A 93 -5.35 6.67 0.87
CA ARG A 93 -4.68 7.98 0.92
C ARG A 93 -3.16 7.86 0.82
N GLU A 94 -2.59 6.84 1.45
CA GLU A 94 -1.14 6.59 1.39
C GLU A 94 -0.70 6.10 0.01
N ILE A 95 -1.50 5.25 -0.65
CA ILE A 95 -1.26 4.89 -2.06
C ILE A 95 -1.28 6.15 -2.96
N ILE A 96 -2.26 7.03 -2.80
CA ILE A 96 -2.33 8.28 -3.58
C ILE A 96 -1.16 9.21 -3.28
N ARG A 97 -0.69 9.26 -2.03
CA ARG A 97 0.51 10.00 -1.66
C ARG A 97 1.74 9.46 -2.41
N GLY A 98 1.91 8.14 -2.45
CA GLY A 98 2.98 7.49 -3.20
C GLY A 98 2.88 7.72 -4.71
N VAL A 99 1.71 7.56 -5.31
CA VAL A 99 1.49 7.82 -6.74
C VAL A 99 1.84 9.28 -7.08
N ASN A 100 1.40 10.24 -6.27
CA ASN A 100 1.73 11.65 -6.48
C ASN A 100 3.22 11.97 -6.34
N SER A 101 3.98 11.22 -5.53
CA SER A 101 5.41 11.46 -5.37
C SER A 101 6.23 10.99 -6.58
N ILE A 102 5.71 10.04 -7.37
CA ILE A 102 6.42 9.50 -8.54
C ILE A 102 5.86 9.94 -9.90
N ARG A 103 4.56 10.26 -10.02
CA ARG A 103 3.88 10.40 -11.33
C ARG A 103 4.45 11.47 -12.27
N ARG A 104 5.23 12.43 -11.75
CA ARG A 104 5.91 13.45 -12.56
C ARG A 104 7.22 12.95 -13.19
N PHE A 105 7.79 11.88 -12.63
CA PHE A 105 9.14 11.38 -12.94
C PHE A 105 9.13 9.93 -13.43
N ALA A 106 8.07 9.19 -13.13
CA ALA A 106 7.89 7.81 -13.50
C ALA A 106 6.46 7.57 -14.01
N ARG A 107 6.34 6.61 -14.91
CA ARG A 107 5.06 6.08 -15.38
C ARG A 107 4.75 4.80 -14.62
N ILE A 108 3.53 4.67 -14.09
CA ILE A 108 3.10 3.39 -13.53
C ILE A 108 2.90 2.43 -14.70
N THR A 109 3.80 1.45 -14.81
CA THR A 109 3.84 0.49 -15.91
C THR A 109 3.01 -0.75 -15.62
N GLY A 110 2.71 -1.02 -14.35
CA GLY A 110 1.85 -2.13 -13.96
C GLY A 110 1.47 -2.12 -12.49
N LEU A 111 0.40 -2.84 -12.19
CA LEU A 111 -0.03 -3.15 -10.83
C LEU A 111 0.19 -4.63 -10.56
N LEU A 112 0.70 -4.95 -9.37
CA LEU A 112 0.90 -6.31 -8.88
C LEU A 112 -0.05 -6.52 -7.70
N TYR A 113 -1.13 -7.28 -7.87
CA TYR A 113 -2.07 -7.56 -6.78
C TYR A 113 -1.78 -8.92 -6.15
N LEU A 114 -1.48 -8.94 -4.84
CA LEU A 114 -1.10 -10.15 -4.11
C LEU A 114 -2.23 -10.66 -3.21
N THR A 115 -2.41 -11.98 -3.23
CA THR A 115 -3.23 -12.71 -2.25
C THR A 115 -2.52 -13.97 -1.76
N CYS A 116 -2.82 -14.41 -0.54
CA CYS A 116 -2.25 -15.62 0.05
C CYS A 116 -3.03 -16.86 -0.41
N ILE A 117 -2.35 -17.91 -0.88
CA ILE A 117 -3.03 -19.18 -1.20
C ILE A 117 -3.59 -19.94 0.04
N PRO A 118 -2.98 -19.87 1.24
CA PRO A 118 -3.53 -20.53 2.42
C PRO A 118 -4.78 -19.84 2.98
N GLN A 119 -5.09 -18.60 2.56
CA GLN A 119 -6.29 -17.90 3.00
C GLN A 119 -7.53 -18.68 2.54
N GLU A 120 -8.31 -19.16 3.50
CA GLU A 120 -9.39 -20.11 3.21
C GLU A 120 -10.63 -19.47 2.62
N ARG A 121 -10.86 -18.18 2.93
CA ARG A 121 -12.09 -17.47 2.58
C ARG A 121 -11.76 -16.33 1.62
N PHE A 122 -12.40 -16.38 0.46
CA PHE A 122 -12.60 -15.21 -0.38
C PHE A 122 -13.88 -14.51 0.10
N ASP A 123 -13.70 -13.47 0.91
CA ASP A 123 -14.76 -12.76 1.62
C ASP A 123 -15.26 -11.53 0.82
N ASP A 124 -16.20 -10.78 1.41
CA ASP A 124 -16.73 -9.58 0.78
C ASP A 124 -15.70 -8.45 0.69
N PHE A 125 -14.69 -8.46 1.56
CA PHE A 125 -13.58 -7.54 1.45
C PHE A 125 -12.69 -7.87 0.25
N ASP A 126 -12.45 -9.15 -0.04
CA ASP A 126 -11.75 -9.57 -1.25
C ASP A 126 -12.52 -9.14 -2.50
N ARG A 127 -13.86 -9.32 -2.52
CA ARG A 127 -14.71 -8.78 -3.61
C ARG A 127 -14.53 -7.26 -3.79
N LYS A 128 -14.56 -6.53 -2.67
CA LYS A 128 -14.37 -5.07 -2.67
C LYS A 128 -12.98 -4.68 -3.18
N LEU A 129 -11.93 -5.43 -2.84
CA LEU A 129 -10.58 -5.22 -3.37
C LEU A 129 -10.50 -5.45 -4.87
N ILE A 130 -11.20 -6.44 -5.43
CA ILE A 130 -11.27 -6.61 -6.88
C ILE A 130 -11.96 -5.43 -7.56
N GLN A 131 -13.07 -4.94 -6.98
CA GLN A 131 -13.70 -3.71 -7.49
C GLN A 131 -12.79 -2.49 -7.34
N PHE A 132 -11.99 -2.42 -6.27
CA PHE A 132 -11.01 -1.35 -6.06
C PHE A 132 -9.91 -1.38 -7.13
N ILE A 133 -9.35 -2.55 -7.44
CA ILE A 133 -8.35 -2.71 -8.51
C ILE A 133 -8.96 -2.27 -9.86
N ARG A 134 -10.22 -2.65 -10.12
CA ARG A 134 -10.94 -2.23 -11.33
C ARG A 134 -11.09 -0.71 -11.40
N ALA A 135 -11.49 -0.08 -10.31
CA ALA A 135 -11.67 1.37 -10.21
C ALA A 135 -10.34 2.14 -10.32
N LEU A 136 -9.26 1.60 -9.74
CA LEU A 136 -7.92 2.18 -9.80
C LEU A 136 -7.31 2.07 -11.20
N SER A 137 -7.52 0.93 -11.86
CA SER A 137 -6.93 0.63 -13.17
C SER A 137 -7.73 1.23 -14.31
N GLY A 138 -9.05 1.12 -14.28
CA GLY A 138 -9.88 1.30 -15.47
C GLY A 138 -9.74 0.13 -16.45
N PRO A 139 -10.73 -0.08 -17.34
CA PRO A 139 -10.81 -1.29 -18.17
C PRO A 139 -9.62 -1.44 -19.13
N GLN A 140 -9.11 -0.34 -19.70
CA GLN A 140 -8.00 -0.38 -20.66
C GLN A 140 -6.66 -0.74 -20.01
N TYR A 141 -6.51 -0.52 -18.70
CA TYR A 141 -5.27 -0.79 -17.97
C TYR A 141 -5.26 -2.19 -17.34
N ILE A 142 -6.39 -2.91 -17.27
CA ILE A 142 -6.45 -4.27 -16.71
C ILE A 142 -5.39 -5.24 -17.29
N PRO A 143 -5.06 -5.22 -18.60
CA PRO A 143 -3.97 -6.04 -19.14
C PRO A 143 -2.57 -5.75 -18.56
N ARG A 144 -2.40 -4.66 -17.80
CA ARG A 144 -1.18 -4.29 -17.06
C ARG A 144 -1.26 -4.66 -15.57
N VAL A 145 -2.32 -5.34 -15.13
CA VAL A 145 -2.43 -5.89 -13.78
C VAL A 145 -2.00 -7.36 -13.79
N THR A 146 -1.08 -7.74 -12.92
CA THR A 146 -0.74 -9.15 -12.65
C THR A 146 -1.30 -9.57 -11.30
N PHE A 147 -2.09 -10.63 -11.29
CA PHE A 147 -2.65 -11.26 -10.10
C PHE A 147 -1.67 -12.32 -9.57
N ILE A 148 -1.14 -12.08 -8.38
CA ILE A 148 -0.09 -12.87 -7.77
C ILE A 148 -0.63 -13.65 -6.58
N THR A 149 -0.30 -14.93 -6.50
CA THR A 149 -0.55 -15.77 -5.32
C THR A 149 0.76 -16.09 -4.61
N THR A 150 0.76 -15.99 -3.28
CA THR A 150 1.94 -16.18 -2.42
C THR A 150 1.70 -17.29 -1.39
N PHE A 151 2.75 -17.65 -0.62
CA PHE A 151 2.72 -18.68 0.43
C PHE A 151 2.44 -20.10 -0.08
N TRP A 152 3.10 -20.47 -1.18
CA TRP A 152 2.89 -21.76 -1.83
C TRP A 152 3.56 -22.95 -1.16
N THR A 153 4.54 -22.76 -0.27
CA THR A 153 5.17 -23.86 0.48
C THR A 153 4.11 -24.65 1.23
N ALA A 154 3.83 -25.85 0.73
CA ALA A 154 2.74 -26.70 1.18
C ALA A 154 3.30 -27.86 1.99
N THR A 155 2.61 -28.23 3.08
CA THR A 155 2.85 -29.52 3.74
C THR A 155 2.22 -30.66 2.93
N PRO A 156 2.67 -31.92 3.13
CA PRO A 156 2.09 -33.06 2.42
C PRO A 156 0.55 -33.10 2.53
N GLY A 157 -0.13 -33.16 1.38
CA GLY A 157 -1.59 -33.16 1.30
C GLY A 157 -2.26 -31.80 1.06
N GLN A 158 -1.55 -30.66 1.20
CA GLN A 158 -2.13 -29.34 0.97
C GLN A 158 -2.16 -28.91 -0.51
N ALA A 159 -1.27 -29.44 -1.34
CA ALA A 159 -1.10 -29.00 -2.74
C ALA A 159 -2.38 -29.09 -3.58
N ALA A 160 -3.18 -30.16 -3.41
CA ALA A 160 -4.45 -30.32 -4.12
C ALA A 160 -5.46 -29.24 -3.72
N THR A 161 -5.57 -28.97 -2.41
CA THR A 161 -6.43 -27.91 -1.87
C THR A 161 -6.00 -26.53 -2.38
N TYR A 162 -4.69 -26.24 -2.40
CA TYR A 162 -4.17 -24.97 -2.92
C TYR A 162 -4.46 -24.82 -4.42
N SER A 163 -4.33 -25.89 -5.20
CA SER A 163 -4.66 -25.88 -6.63
C SER A 163 -6.15 -25.59 -6.87
N GLN A 164 -7.05 -26.21 -6.11
CA GLN A 164 -8.50 -25.92 -6.18
C GLN A 164 -8.83 -24.47 -5.78
N ARG A 165 -8.14 -23.96 -4.75
CA ARG A 165 -8.27 -22.56 -4.33
C ARG A 165 -7.79 -21.59 -5.40
N LEU A 166 -6.66 -21.86 -6.06
CA LEU A 166 -6.17 -21.04 -7.17
C LEU A 166 -7.19 -20.95 -8.30
N ALA A 167 -7.75 -22.08 -8.74
CA ALA A 167 -8.78 -22.08 -9.78
C ALA A 167 -10.01 -21.27 -9.36
N SER A 168 -10.42 -21.38 -8.09
CA SER A 168 -11.53 -20.61 -7.53
C SER A 168 -11.24 -19.10 -7.49
N LEU A 169 -10.01 -18.71 -7.12
CA LEU A 169 -9.56 -17.31 -7.12
C LEU A 169 -9.57 -16.72 -8.53
N GLN A 170 -9.00 -17.44 -9.50
CA GLN A 170 -8.96 -17.03 -10.89
C GLN A 170 -10.37 -16.74 -11.43
N CYS A 171 -11.33 -17.66 -11.23
CA CYS A 171 -12.72 -17.45 -11.63
C CYS A 171 -13.32 -16.19 -10.99
N ARG A 172 -13.13 -16.01 -9.67
CA ARG A 172 -13.69 -14.86 -8.94
C ARG A 172 -13.08 -13.52 -9.36
N TRP A 173 -11.79 -13.50 -9.69
CA TRP A 173 -11.13 -12.31 -10.20
C TRP A 173 -11.64 -11.94 -11.59
N GLU A 174 -11.75 -12.92 -12.49
CA GLU A 174 -12.31 -12.75 -13.82
C GLU A 174 -13.74 -12.22 -13.77
N ASP A 175 -14.60 -12.85 -12.95
CA ASP A 175 -16.00 -12.43 -12.76
C ASP A 175 -16.09 -11.02 -12.18
N GLY A 176 -15.27 -10.70 -11.16
CA GLY A 176 -15.28 -9.40 -10.50
C GLY A 176 -14.80 -8.26 -11.42
N LEU A 177 -13.82 -8.55 -12.29
CA LEU A 177 -13.30 -7.59 -13.26
C LEU A 177 -14.13 -7.53 -14.55
N GLY A 178 -14.91 -8.57 -14.85
CA GLY A 178 -15.65 -8.70 -16.11
C GLY A 178 -14.73 -8.95 -17.31
N VAL A 179 -13.61 -9.67 -17.12
CA VAL A 179 -12.64 -10.02 -18.16
C VAL A 179 -12.22 -11.47 -18.04
N ARG A 180 -11.63 -12.03 -19.10
CA ARG A 180 -11.06 -13.39 -19.11
C ARG A 180 -9.58 -13.33 -19.47
N GLY A 181 -8.81 -14.34 -19.06
CA GLY A 181 -7.39 -14.44 -19.37
C GLY A 181 -6.56 -13.41 -18.60
N LEU A 182 -6.85 -13.24 -17.30
CA LEU A 182 -6.02 -12.39 -16.45
C LEU A 182 -4.58 -12.91 -16.39
N LYS A 183 -3.62 -11.98 -16.38
CA LYS A 183 -2.22 -12.35 -16.10
C LYS A 183 -2.12 -12.82 -14.66
N THR A 184 -1.75 -14.07 -14.46
CA THR A 184 -1.52 -14.65 -13.14
C THR A 184 -0.07 -15.08 -12.95
N TYR A 185 0.40 -15.04 -11.70
CA TYR A 185 1.70 -15.56 -11.31
C TYR A 185 1.64 -16.20 -9.91
N GLN A 186 2.08 -17.44 -9.81
CA GLN A 186 2.19 -18.20 -8.57
C GLN A 186 3.61 -18.07 -8.05
N HIS A 187 3.80 -17.21 -7.05
CA HIS A 187 5.11 -16.90 -6.47
C HIS A 187 5.53 -18.01 -5.49
N GLY A 188 6.33 -18.94 -6.00
CA GLY A 188 6.64 -20.23 -5.33
C GLY A 188 6.31 -21.44 -6.20
N TRP A 189 5.98 -21.23 -7.47
CA TRP A 189 5.93 -22.29 -8.48
C TRP A 189 7.19 -22.28 -9.36
N GLU A 190 7.46 -23.43 -9.96
CA GLU A 190 8.45 -23.64 -11.01
C GLU A 190 7.91 -23.18 -12.38
N TYR A 191 8.76 -22.47 -13.14
CA TYR A 191 8.45 -22.04 -14.50
C TYR A 191 9.50 -22.52 -15.49
N ASN A 192 9.07 -22.81 -16.72
CA ASN A 192 10.00 -23.07 -17.83
C ASN A 192 10.57 -21.76 -18.40
N GLY A 193 11.57 -21.87 -19.29
CA GLY A 193 12.23 -20.69 -19.89
C GLY A 193 11.33 -19.81 -20.76
N ALA A 194 10.18 -20.30 -21.22
CA ALA A 194 9.17 -19.51 -21.92
C ALA A 194 8.17 -18.83 -20.97
N GLY A 195 8.28 -19.10 -19.66
CA GLY A 195 7.38 -18.58 -18.63
C GLY A 195 6.08 -19.34 -18.45
N GLY A 196 5.96 -20.53 -19.05
CA GLY A 196 4.87 -21.46 -18.73
C GLY A 196 5.10 -22.11 -17.38
N ASP A 197 4.07 -22.15 -16.53
CA ASP A 197 4.15 -22.85 -15.26
C ASP A 197 4.28 -24.36 -15.46
N ARG A 198 4.96 -25.04 -14.52
CA ARG A 198 5.12 -26.50 -14.54
C ARG A 198 4.15 -27.23 -13.60
N GLY A 199 3.27 -26.51 -12.90
CA GLY A 199 2.43 -27.08 -11.83
C GLY A 199 3.21 -27.64 -10.64
N VAL A 200 4.50 -27.32 -10.51
CA VAL A 200 5.36 -27.79 -9.42
C VAL A 200 5.58 -26.66 -8.42
N ILE A 201 5.21 -26.90 -7.16
CA ILE A 201 5.52 -26.01 -6.04
C ILE A 201 6.98 -26.24 -5.63
N ILE A 202 7.74 -25.16 -5.50
CA ILE A 202 9.12 -25.17 -5.00
C ILE A 202 9.15 -24.61 -3.57
N ASP A 203 10.04 -25.13 -2.73
CA ASP A 203 10.07 -24.80 -1.31
C ASP A 203 10.65 -23.40 -1.13
N TRP A 204 9.89 -22.52 -0.45
CA TRP A 204 10.33 -21.15 -0.18
C TRP A 204 11.72 -21.10 0.47
N PHE A 205 11.99 -21.90 1.49
CA PHE A 205 13.21 -21.82 2.27
C PHE A 205 14.43 -22.42 1.56
N VAL A 206 14.21 -23.44 0.72
CA VAL A 206 15.28 -24.11 -0.04
C VAL A 206 15.56 -23.39 -1.36
N ASN A 207 14.54 -22.89 -2.05
CA ASN A 207 14.62 -22.40 -3.43
C ASN A 207 14.53 -20.85 -3.53
N ARG A 208 14.94 -20.10 -2.51
CA ARG A 208 14.79 -18.62 -2.48
C ARG A 208 15.33 -17.90 -3.71
N GLU A 209 16.55 -18.22 -4.13
CA GLU A 209 17.18 -17.57 -5.30
C GLU A 209 16.41 -17.84 -6.59
N GLN A 210 15.93 -19.07 -6.77
CA GLN A 210 15.13 -19.48 -7.92
C GLN A 210 13.76 -18.78 -7.92
N ILE A 211 13.11 -18.67 -6.76
CA ILE A 211 11.84 -17.96 -6.60
C ILE A 211 12.00 -16.47 -6.93
N ALA A 212 13.10 -15.86 -6.46
CA ALA A 212 13.42 -14.47 -6.79
C ALA A 212 13.70 -14.28 -8.29
N GLN A 213 14.39 -15.25 -8.91
CA GLN A 213 14.63 -15.26 -10.34
C GLN A 213 13.32 -15.33 -11.15
N HIS A 214 12.41 -16.23 -10.79
CA HIS A 214 11.09 -16.32 -11.44
C HIS A 214 10.25 -15.05 -11.27
N ALA A 215 10.38 -14.33 -10.14
CA ALA A 215 9.70 -13.05 -9.94
C ALA A 215 10.22 -11.99 -10.91
N ARG A 216 11.54 -11.89 -11.12
CA ARG A 216 12.14 -10.98 -12.10
C ARG A 216 11.76 -11.36 -13.54
N GLU A 217 11.74 -12.66 -13.86
CA GLU A 217 11.27 -13.14 -15.17
C GLU A 217 9.81 -12.81 -15.42
N MET A 218 8.93 -12.91 -14.41
CA MET A 218 7.54 -12.45 -14.51
C MET A 218 7.48 -10.98 -14.87
N VAL A 219 8.29 -10.14 -14.21
CA VAL A 219 8.34 -8.71 -14.53
C VAL A 219 8.80 -8.47 -15.97
N ALA A 220 9.86 -9.14 -16.40
CA ALA A 220 10.36 -9.03 -17.77
C ALA A 220 9.30 -9.41 -18.82
N ARG A 221 8.60 -10.53 -18.61
CA ARG A 221 7.54 -11.01 -19.51
C ARG A 221 6.35 -10.04 -19.57
N ASN A 222 5.93 -9.50 -18.43
CA ASN A 222 4.68 -8.75 -18.35
C ASN A 222 4.84 -7.24 -18.61
N TYR A 223 6.04 -6.69 -18.41
CA TYR A 223 6.26 -5.23 -18.31
C TYR A 223 7.46 -4.67 -19.09
N SER A 224 8.21 -5.50 -19.83
CA SER A 224 9.33 -5.03 -20.69
C SER A 224 8.88 -3.98 -21.71
N SER A 225 7.72 -4.18 -22.31
CA SER A 225 7.13 -3.23 -23.25
C SER A 225 6.54 -2.01 -22.53
N PRO A 226 6.81 -0.78 -23.02
CA PRO A 226 6.23 0.44 -22.47
C PRO A 226 4.69 0.38 -22.50
N SER A 227 4.04 0.76 -21.40
CA SER A 227 2.59 1.01 -21.43
C SER A 227 2.33 2.37 -22.06
N ILE A 228 1.47 2.40 -23.08
CA ILE A 228 0.98 3.64 -23.69
C ILE A 228 -0.29 4.12 -22.96
N VAL A 229 -0.93 3.23 -22.20
CA VAL A 229 -2.17 3.49 -21.46
C VAL A 229 -1.83 3.86 -20.02
N ALA A 230 -2.38 4.98 -19.53
CA ALA A 230 -2.33 5.39 -18.13
C ALA A 230 -3.40 4.65 -17.32
N SER A 231 -3.15 4.44 -16.03
CA SER A 231 -4.19 3.91 -15.15
C SER A 231 -5.29 4.94 -14.90
N ARG A 232 -6.52 4.50 -14.62
CA ARG A 232 -7.66 5.39 -14.29
C ARG A 232 -7.30 6.35 -13.16
N ILE A 233 -6.53 5.90 -12.18
CA ILE A 233 -6.11 6.77 -11.08
C ILE A 233 -5.11 7.84 -11.52
N GLU A 234 -4.15 7.53 -12.40
CA GLU A 234 -3.26 8.54 -12.98
C GLU A 234 -4.07 9.57 -13.77
N GLU A 235 -4.99 9.13 -14.64
CA GLU A 235 -5.88 10.02 -15.41
C GLU A 235 -6.70 10.95 -14.50
N GLN A 236 -7.27 10.42 -13.42
CA GLN A 236 -8.07 11.20 -12.48
C GLN A 236 -7.22 12.20 -11.68
N LEU A 237 -6.01 11.81 -11.27
CA LEU A 237 -5.09 12.71 -10.56
C LEU A 237 -4.54 13.80 -11.48
N ASP A 238 -4.25 13.49 -12.74
CA ASP A 238 -3.80 14.46 -13.74
C ASP A 238 -4.90 15.46 -14.12
N ALA A 239 -6.16 15.00 -14.12
CA ALA A 239 -7.34 15.85 -14.26
C ALA A 239 -7.70 16.62 -12.96
N ASN A 240 -6.88 16.54 -11.92
CA ASN A 240 -7.10 17.17 -10.60
C ASN A 240 -8.44 16.78 -9.94
N VAL A 241 -8.92 15.56 -10.19
CA VAL A 241 -10.12 15.03 -9.52
C VAL A 241 -9.80 14.85 -8.02
N PRO A 242 -10.58 15.43 -7.10
CA PRO A 242 -10.37 15.24 -5.68
C PRO A 242 -10.43 13.75 -5.30
N ILE A 243 -9.57 13.31 -4.38
CA ILE A 243 -9.41 11.88 -4.02
C ILE A 243 -10.75 11.21 -3.70
N HIS A 244 -11.63 11.87 -2.96
CA HIS A 244 -12.96 11.35 -2.59
C HIS A 244 -13.94 11.21 -3.78
N GLN A 245 -13.68 11.89 -4.90
CA GLN A 245 -14.49 11.85 -6.13
C GLN A 245 -13.93 10.89 -7.20
N THR A 246 -12.69 10.43 -7.04
CA THR A 246 -12.12 9.36 -7.88
C THR A 246 -12.99 8.10 -7.83
N ASP A 247 -12.90 7.24 -8.85
CA ASP A 247 -13.72 6.02 -8.90
C ASP A 247 -13.43 5.12 -7.69
N ALA A 248 -12.15 5.00 -7.35
CA ALA A 248 -11.70 4.27 -6.17
C ALA A 248 -12.13 4.95 -4.85
N GLY A 249 -12.04 6.29 -4.77
CA GLY A 249 -12.47 7.04 -3.58
C GLY A 249 -13.97 6.92 -3.30
N ARG A 250 -14.79 6.99 -4.36
CA ARG A 250 -16.24 6.78 -4.28
C ARG A 250 -16.58 5.35 -3.85
N LEU A 251 -15.90 4.35 -4.41
CA LEU A 251 -16.08 2.94 -4.04
C LEU A 251 -15.76 2.70 -2.55
N LEU A 252 -14.72 3.35 -2.03
CA LEU A 252 -14.33 3.25 -0.62
C LEU A 252 -15.15 4.15 0.31
N GLY A 253 -16.06 4.97 -0.21
CA GLY A 253 -16.93 5.85 0.57
C GLY A 253 -16.19 7.00 1.26
N LEU A 254 -15.12 7.52 0.64
CA LEU A 254 -14.33 8.60 1.25
C LEU A 254 -15.17 9.86 1.48
N PRO A 255 -15.09 10.49 2.66
CA PRO A 255 -15.82 11.71 2.93
C PRO A 255 -15.25 12.89 2.13
N ALA A 256 -16.13 13.82 1.76
CA ALA A 256 -15.70 15.13 1.27
C ALA A 256 -14.95 15.88 2.38
N PRO A 257 -13.94 16.70 2.05
CA PRO A 257 -13.32 17.61 3.02
C PRO A 257 -14.39 18.49 3.66
N ARG A 258 -14.39 18.61 4.98
CA ARG A 258 -15.25 19.59 5.63
C ARG A 258 -14.79 20.98 5.21
N PRO A 259 -15.69 21.90 4.82
CA PRO A 259 -15.33 23.30 4.63
C PRO A 259 -14.67 23.78 5.93
N SER A 260 -13.50 24.40 5.83
CA SER A 260 -12.88 25.09 6.97
C SER A 260 -13.86 26.15 7.44
N GLN A 261 -14.43 25.96 8.64
CA GLN A 261 -15.06 27.05 9.36
C GLN A 261 -13.92 28.02 9.70
N PHE A 262 -13.72 29.02 8.86
CA PHE A 262 -13.01 30.21 9.28
C PHE A 262 -13.82 30.77 10.46
N PRO A 263 -13.20 31.03 11.62
CA PRO A 263 -13.85 31.87 12.61
C PRO A 263 -14.03 33.21 11.91
N THR A 264 -15.27 33.56 11.59
CA THR A 264 -15.61 34.96 11.40
C THR A 264 -15.31 35.63 12.73
N ASP A 265 -14.23 36.40 12.79
CA ASP A 265 -13.98 37.38 13.83
C ASP A 265 -15.15 38.38 13.79
N ALA A 266 -16.24 38.01 14.46
CA ALA A 266 -17.28 38.93 14.85
C ALA A 266 -16.71 39.72 16.02
N ASN A 267 -16.10 40.84 15.67
CA ASN A 267 -15.80 41.92 16.58
C ASN A 267 -17.15 42.50 17.06
N GLU A 268 -17.74 41.91 18.10
CA GLU A 268 -18.81 42.53 18.87
C GLU A 268 -18.22 43.05 20.19
N ASP A 269 -17.90 44.34 20.14
CA ASP A 269 -17.55 45.16 21.28
C ASP A 269 -18.60 45.02 22.39
N ALA A 270 -18.10 44.70 23.58
CA ALA A 270 -18.85 44.74 24.81
C ALA A 270 -19.08 46.19 25.27
N ARG A 271 -20.33 46.54 25.58
CA ARG A 271 -20.86 47.34 26.73
C ARG A 271 -22.05 48.24 26.31
N PRO A 272 -22.90 48.68 27.27
CA PRO A 272 -23.72 47.92 28.19
C PRO A 272 -25.22 48.29 28.06
N ARG A 273 -26.07 47.53 28.76
CA ARG A 273 -27.52 47.70 28.86
C ARG A 273 -27.93 49.09 29.37
N ASP A 274 -28.91 49.70 28.71
CA ASP A 274 -29.85 50.64 29.32
C ASP A 274 -31.28 50.38 28.82
N ASN A 275 -32.22 50.39 29.77
CA ASN A 275 -33.66 50.22 29.63
C ASN A 275 -34.32 51.47 29.04
N ALA A 276 -35.33 51.30 28.16
CA ALA A 276 -36.69 51.86 28.34
C ALA A 276 -37.58 51.72 27.09
N SER A 277 -38.74 51.09 27.30
CA SER A 277 -40.10 51.48 26.90
C SER A 277 -40.44 52.06 25.51
N SER A 278 -41.31 51.30 24.84
CA SER A 278 -42.63 51.67 24.26
C SER A 278 -42.78 52.35 22.88
N HIS A 279 -43.86 51.88 22.22
CA HIS A 279 -44.70 52.48 21.16
C HIS A 279 -44.47 52.09 19.69
N THR A 280 -45.35 51.20 19.23
CA THR A 280 -46.27 51.32 18.06
C THR A 280 -45.92 52.28 16.92
N GLY A 281 -45.97 51.77 15.68
CA GLY A 281 -46.19 52.62 14.50
C GLY A 281 -45.81 51.96 13.19
N ALA A 282 -46.80 51.70 12.35
CA ALA A 282 -46.67 51.19 10.98
C ALA A 282 -45.99 52.20 10.04
N SER A 283 -45.31 51.71 9.00
CA SER A 283 -45.53 52.07 7.58
C SER A 283 -44.38 51.57 6.66
N SER A 284 -44.77 51.02 5.51
CA SER A 284 -43.95 50.70 4.33
C SER A 284 -43.67 51.99 3.50
N PRO A 285 -43.28 51.95 2.21
CA PRO A 285 -42.02 51.47 1.58
C PRO A 285 -41.43 52.51 0.58
N HIS A 286 -40.15 52.44 0.23
CA HIS A 286 -39.58 53.03 -1.01
C HIS A 286 -38.36 52.16 -1.40
N THR A 287 -38.26 51.42 -2.51
CA THR A 287 -38.29 51.73 -3.96
C THR A 287 -37.20 52.69 -4.45
N SER A 288 -36.15 52.12 -5.07
CA SER A 288 -35.43 52.58 -6.29
C SER A 288 -34.06 51.86 -6.33
N SER A 289 -33.79 50.92 -7.24
CA SER A 289 -33.50 51.01 -8.67
C SER A 289 -32.22 51.79 -9.02
N ASN A 290 -31.18 51.06 -9.45
CA ASN A 290 -30.32 51.28 -10.64
C ASN A 290 -28.97 50.55 -10.44
N ALA A 291 -28.67 49.49 -11.19
CA ALA A 291 -28.22 49.44 -12.59
C ALA A 291 -26.68 49.34 -12.70
N THR A 292 -26.25 48.12 -13.08
CA THR A 292 -25.14 47.75 -13.99
C THR A 292 -23.81 48.51 -13.96
N TRP A 293 -22.72 47.76 -13.72
CA TRP A 293 -21.49 47.78 -14.55
C TRP A 293 -20.82 46.40 -14.57
N GLU A 294 -20.77 45.78 -15.76
CA GLU A 294 -19.83 44.71 -16.12
C GLU A 294 -18.47 45.35 -16.44
N GLN A 295 -17.40 44.87 -15.81
CA GLN A 295 -16.03 45.10 -16.27
C GLN A 295 -15.24 43.79 -16.21
N ALA A 296 -14.90 43.30 -17.40
CA ALA A 296 -13.89 42.28 -17.63
C ALA A 296 -12.50 42.85 -17.31
N ALA A 297 -11.66 42.05 -16.63
CA ALA A 297 -10.25 42.36 -16.38
C ALA A 297 -9.36 41.22 -16.88
N ALA A 298 -8.35 41.59 -17.67
CA ALA A 298 -7.27 40.75 -18.21
C ALA A 298 -6.29 40.28 -17.10
N PRO A 299 -5.48 39.22 -17.34
CA PRO A 299 -4.62 38.62 -16.31
C PRO A 299 -3.28 39.36 -16.15
N PRO A 300 -2.68 39.40 -14.93
CA PRO A 300 -1.35 39.96 -14.73
C PRO A 300 -0.22 38.94 -15.04
N PRO A 301 1.01 39.41 -15.30
CA PRO A 301 2.04 38.65 -16.00
C PRO A 301 3.00 37.88 -15.09
N GLY A 302 3.49 36.76 -15.62
CA GLY A 302 4.86 36.27 -15.48
C GLY A 302 5.37 35.91 -14.08
N THR A 303 5.21 34.64 -13.68
CA THR A 303 6.11 34.01 -12.70
C THR A 303 7.02 33.00 -13.40
N SER A 304 8.32 33.21 -13.21
CA SER A 304 9.42 32.41 -13.75
C SER A 304 9.27 30.91 -13.40
N PRO A 305 9.46 29.97 -14.36
CA PRO A 305 9.40 28.53 -14.11
C PRO A 305 10.38 28.00 -13.06
N SER A 306 11.37 28.80 -12.65
CA SER A 306 12.40 28.40 -11.68
C SER A 306 12.01 28.57 -10.21
N GLN A 307 10.92 29.27 -9.87
CA GLN A 307 10.53 29.49 -8.46
C GLN A 307 9.44 28.54 -7.92
N VAL A 308 8.63 27.93 -8.79
CA VAL A 308 7.63 26.91 -8.39
C VAL A 308 8.28 25.56 -8.05
N ILE A 309 9.54 25.36 -8.46
CA ILE A 309 10.30 24.12 -8.25
C ILE A 309 10.69 23.95 -6.77
N LEU A 310 10.88 25.04 -6.01
CA LEU A 310 11.37 24.95 -4.63
C LEU A 310 10.23 24.82 -3.57
N GLU A 311 9.04 25.35 -3.83
CA GLU A 311 7.92 25.28 -2.87
C GLU A 311 7.27 23.89 -2.81
N GLY A 312 7.19 23.18 -3.94
CA GLY A 312 6.70 21.81 -3.98
C GLY A 312 7.59 20.81 -3.22
N LEU A 313 8.91 21.04 -3.25
CA LEU A 313 9.89 20.24 -2.53
C LEU A 313 9.79 20.44 -1.01
N SER A 314 9.62 21.68 -0.56
CA SER A 314 9.46 22.02 0.86
C SER A 314 8.24 21.34 1.52
N TRP A 315 7.11 21.22 0.82
CA TRP A 315 5.92 20.54 1.36
C TRP A 315 6.11 19.02 1.49
N VAL A 316 6.69 18.37 0.48
CA VAL A 316 6.97 16.92 0.50
C VAL A 316 7.95 16.57 1.62
N PHE A 317 8.99 17.38 1.84
CA PHE A 317 9.96 17.15 2.92
C PHE A 317 9.43 17.50 4.33
N ARG A 318 8.49 18.45 4.48
CA ARG A 318 7.88 18.79 5.79
C ARG A 318 6.89 17.73 6.29
N ASN A 319 6.21 17.03 5.39
CA ASN A 319 5.17 16.06 5.76
C ASN A 319 5.66 14.61 5.91
N ILE A 320 6.99 14.38 5.93
CA ILE A 320 7.60 13.13 6.38
C ILE A 320 8.01 13.36 7.83
N ASN A 321 7.13 13.02 8.78
CA ASN A 321 7.40 13.26 10.19
C ASN A 321 8.38 12.19 10.71
N PHE A 322 9.60 12.60 11.03
CA PHE A 322 10.62 11.78 11.68
C PHE A 322 10.43 11.83 13.19
N GLY A 323 9.86 10.77 13.76
CA GLY A 323 9.79 10.59 15.21
C GLY A 323 11.13 10.12 15.76
N SER A 324 11.94 11.06 16.25
CA SER A 324 13.10 10.81 17.10
C SER A 324 12.61 10.25 18.45
N ALA A 325 12.90 8.99 18.73
CA ALA A 325 12.68 8.40 20.04
C ALA A 325 13.81 8.84 20.99
N ALA A 326 13.50 9.75 21.92
CA ALA A 326 14.33 10.07 23.07
C ALA A 326 13.48 10.07 24.34
N GLY A 327 13.85 9.23 25.31
CA GLY A 327 13.68 9.51 26.74
C GLY A 327 12.30 9.32 27.37
N GLY A 328 12.05 8.12 27.89
CA GLY A 328 11.53 7.84 29.23
C GLY A 328 10.34 8.64 29.80
N ALA A 329 9.19 7.98 29.90
CA ALA A 329 8.33 8.06 31.09
C ALA A 329 7.46 6.80 31.17
N SER A 330 7.50 6.15 32.32
CA SER A 330 6.71 4.98 32.70
C SER A 330 5.21 5.21 32.53
N SER A 331 4.52 4.30 31.83
CA SER A 331 3.07 4.14 31.90
C SER A 331 2.72 2.67 31.74
N ARG A 332 1.92 2.16 32.69
CA ARG A 332 1.50 0.76 32.85
C ARG A 332 0.89 0.17 31.56
N PRO A 333 1.07 -1.13 31.28
CA PRO A 333 0.58 -1.72 30.04
C PRO A 333 -0.94 -1.96 30.10
N SER A 334 -1.66 -1.39 29.14
CA SER A 334 -3.00 -1.84 28.77
C SER A 334 -2.87 -3.10 27.92
N VAL A 335 -3.45 -4.20 28.41
CA VAL A 335 -3.51 -5.48 27.71
C VAL A 335 -4.50 -5.37 26.55
N LEU A 336 -4.00 -5.06 25.35
CA LEU A 336 -4.73 -5.25 24.10
C LEU A 336 -4.45 -6.68 23.62
N ARG A 337 -5.44 -7.54 23.80
CA ARG A 337 -5.44 -8.94 23.41
C ARG A 337 -5.58 -9.05 21.89
N GLY A 338 -4.47 -8.95 21.16
CA GLY A 338 -4.40 -9.23 19.72
C GLY A 338 -4.47 -10.74 19.47
N GLY A 339 -5.43 -11.18 18.66
CA GLY A 339 -5.55 -12.58 18.24
C GLY A 339 -4.46 -12.95 17.25
N GLY A 340 -3.39 -13.61 17.72
CA GLY A 340 -2.35 -14.22 16.90
C GLY A 340 -2.74 -15.63 16.43
N ASP A 341 -1.98 -16.18 15.48
CA ASP A 341 -2.17 -17.56 14.98
C ASP A 341 -1.80 -18.57 16.08
N PRO A 342 -2.76 -19.38 16.60
CA PRO A 342 -2.49 -20.35 17.65
C PRO A 342 -1.60 -21.51 17.20
N PHE A 343 -1.31 -21.61 15.89
CA PHE A 343 -0.42 -22.61 15.29
C PHE A 343 0.98 -22.07 14.99
N SER A 344 1.25 -20.81 15.33
CA SER A 344 2.57 -20.19 15.17
C SER A 344 3.32 -20.17 16.50
N PRO A 345 4.48 -20.83 16.63
CA PRO A 345 5.33 -20.71 17.82
C PRO A 345 5.68 -19.27 18.16
N VAL A 346 5.80 -18.41 17.15
CA VAL A 346 6.11 -16.99 17.28
C VAL A 346 4.95 -16.28 17.99
N ASP A 347 3.72 -16.51 17.56
CA ASP A 347 2.55 -15.82 18.11
C ASP A 347 2.17 -16.35 19.49
N VAL A 348 2.35 -17.66 19.74
CA VAL A 348 2.19 -18.22 21.08
C VAL A 348 3.23 -17.64 22.05
N MET A 349 4.49 -17.48 21.63
CA MET A 349 5.51 -16.81 22.45
C MET A 349 5.15 -15.35 22.75
N LYS A 350 4.71 -14.59 21.74
CA LYS A 350 4.26 -13.19 21.92
C LYS A 350 3.08 -13.07 22.88
N SER A 351 2.07 -13.95 22.74
CA SER A 351 0.89 -13.95 23.61
C SER A 351 1.23 -14.14 25.09
N ARG A 352 2.45 -14.63 25.37
CA ARG A 352 2.97 -14.90 26.72
C ARG A 352 4.10 -13.97 27.14
N GLY A 353 4.37 -12.92 26.36
CA GLY A 353 5.46 -11.97 26.64
C GLY A 353 6.86 -12.59 26.54
N LEU A 354 7.01 -13.70 25.81
CA LEU A 354 8.31 -14.33 25.55
C LEU A 354 8.99 -13.71 24.32
N ASP A 355 10.33 -13.73 24.31
CA ASP A 355 11.12 -13.26 23.17
C ASP A 355 10.92 -14.16 21.94
N SER A 356 10.12 -13.68 20.98
CA SER A 356 9.76 -14.40 19.76
C SER A 356 10.76 -14.23 18.60
N SER A 357 11.86 -13.48 18.82
CA SER A 357 12.92 -13.28 17.83
C SER A 357 13.59 -14.59 17.41
N ARG A 358 14.46 -14.54 16.40
CA ARG A 358 15.20 -15.72 15.94
C ARG A 358 16.12 -16.24 17.05
N GLU A 359 16.83 -15.34 17.70
CA GLU A 359 17.70 -15.57 18.84
C GLU A 359 16.90 -16.01 20.08
N GLY A 360 15.78 -15.36 20.35
CA GLY A 360 14.87 -15.72 21.45
C GLY A 360 14.33 -17.14 21.34
N ARG A 361 13.92 -17.57 20.14
CA ARG A 361 13.44 -18.93 19.87
C ARG A 361 14.55 -19.98 19.96
N LEU A 362 15.77 -19.67 19.52
CA LEU A 362 16.93 -20.55 19.72
C LEU A 362 17.24 -20.73 21.21
N LYS A 363 17.23 -19.65 21.97
CA LYS A 363 17.47 -19.65 23.41
C LYS A 363 16.38 -20.42 24.17
N TYR A 364 15.12 -20.19 23.81
CA TYR A 364 13.97 -20.92 24.37
C TYR A 364 14.08 -22.42 24.08
N ALA A 365 14.38 -22.80 22.84
CA ALA A 365 14.57 -24.20 22.47
C ALA A 365 15.73 -24.86 23.23
N GLN A 366 16.85 -24.16 23.39
CA GLN A 366 17.99 -24.65 24.17
C GLN A 366 17.65 -24.82 25.65
N GLN A 367 16.94 -23.87 26.26
CA GLN A 367 16.53 -23.92 27.67
C GLN A 367 15.55 -25.06 27.97
N HIS A 368 14.72 -25.42 26.99
CA HIS A 368 13.65 -26.40 27.14
C HIS A 368 13.94 -27.74 26.45
N GLY A 369 15.17 -27.95 25.96
CA GLY A 369 15.57 -29.22 25.34
C GLY A 369 14.83 -29.55 24.03
N ILE A 370 14.37 -28.54 23.29
CA ILE A 370 13.69 -28.73 22.01
C ILE A 370 14.74 -28.95 20.92
N GLY A 371 14.98 -30.22 20.59
CA GLY A 371 15.94 -30.65 19.57
C GLY A 371 15.43 -30.58 18.13
N GLY A 372 16.32 -30.85 17.17
CA GLY A 372 16.04 -30.82 15.73
C GLY A 372 16.84 -29.74 14.99
N VAL A 373 16.64 -29.63 13.68
CA VAL A 373 17.26 -28.57 12.86
C VAL A 373 16.53 -27.25 13.13
N PRO A 374 17.19 -26.21 13.68
CA PRO A 374 16.52 -24.96 13.99
C PRO A 374 15.81 -24.37 12.78
N PHE A 375 14.60 -23.86 13.00
CA PHE A 375 13.72 -23.26 11.97
C PHE A 375 13.18 -24.22 10.92
N SER A 376 13.40 -25.53 11.02
CA SER A 376 12.66 -26.51 10.22
C SER A 376 11.19 -26.58 10.67
N ALA A 377 10.31 -27.11 9.81
CA ALA A 377 8.91 -27.34 10.15
C ALA A 377 8.75 -28.24 11.38
N SER A 378 9.52 -29.35 11.45
CA SER A 378 9.49 -30.29 12.58
C SER A 378 9.97 -29.66 13.89
N TRP A 379 10.97 -28.77 13.83
CA TRP A 379 11.44 -28.00 14.97
C TRP A 379 10.40 -26.94 15.41
N GLY A 380 9.76 -26.27 14.44
CA GLY A 380 8.64 -25.36 14.69
C GLY A 380 7.47 -26.05 15.39
N GLU A 381 7.05 -27.23 14.92
CA GLU A 381 6.01 -28.05 15.56
C GLU A 381 6.40 -28.53 16.96
N ALA A 382 7.66 -28.93 17.16
CA ALA A 382 8.16 -29.33 18.48
C ALA A 382 8.09 -28.15 19.47
N MET A 383 8.48 -26.96 19.03
CA MET A 383 8.40 -25.74 19.81
C MET A 383 6.96 -25.31 20.09
N LEU A 384 6.07 -25.38 19.10
CA LEU A 384 4.65 -25.11 19.29
C LEU A 384 4.03 -26.05 20.32
N ARG A 385 4.29 -27.36 20.20
CA ARG A 385 3.78 -28.38 21.14
C ARG A 385 4.29 -28.14 22.55
N HIS A 386 5.56 -27.75 22.70
CA HIS A 386 6.12 -27.42 24.01
C HIS A 386 5.44 -26.18 24.61
N LEU A 387 5.30 -25.11 23.82
CA LEU A 387 4.61 -23.90 24.23
C LEU A 387 3.16 -24.23 24.64
N GLN A 388 2.38 -24.91 23.82
CA GLN A 388 0.98 -25.24 24.13
C GLN A 388 0.80 -26.09 25.41
N ARG A 389 1.76 -26.94 25.76
CA ARG A 389 1.70 -27.80 26.97
C ARG A 389 2.14 -27.10 28.25
N ASN A 390 3.09 -26.18 28.15
CA ASN A 390 3.75 -25.55 29.30
C ASN A 390 3.40 -24.06 29.41
N GLY A 391 2.12 -23.73 29.13
CA GLY A 391 1.60 -22.37 29.03
C GLY A 391 0.78 -21.90 30.18
#